data_AF-A0A6B3GJN9-F1
#
_entry.id   AF-A0A6B3GJN9-F1
#
_cell.length_a   1.000
_cell.length_b   1.000
_cell.length_c   1.000
_cell.angle_alpha   90.00
_cell.angle_beta   90.00
_cell.angle_gamma   90.00
#
_symmetry.space_group_name_H-M   'P 1'
#
loop_
_entity.id
_entity.type
_entity.pdbx_description
1 polymer ?
#
loop_
_entity_poly.entity_id
_entity_poly.type
_entity_poly.pdbx_seq_one_letter_code
_entity_poly.pdbx_strand_id
1 'polypeptide(L)' 'GTQRVVDRLLDEMAEEGAPADFVARVSSPLPLITICEALDIPEADRPWLRAHAMTMMNVGAAGKQDAVRAKAELRGYF' A
#
# COMPACT_ATOMS: atom_id res chain seq x y z
N GLY A 1 9.95 -6.76 -8.42
CA GLY A 1 11.13 -6.01 -7.97
C GLY A 1 10.82 -4.53 -8.03
N THR A 2 11.36 -3.75 -7.10
CA THR A 2 11.02 -2.33 -6.88
C THR A 2 10.97 -1.49 -8.16
N GLN A 3 11.95 -1.64 -9.07
CA GLN A 3 11.98 -0.90 -10.33
C GLN A 3 10.70 -1.07 -11.15
N ARG A 4 10.25 -2.32 -11.37
CA ARG A 4 9.02 -2.61 -12.13
C ARG A 4 7.77 -1.97 -11.51
N VAL A 5 7.72 -1.86 -10.19
CA VAL A 5 6.61 -1.21 -9.48
C VAL A 5 6.65 0.29 -9.69
N VAL A 6 7.85 0.90 -9.59
CA VAL A 6 8.05 2.33 -9.85
C VAL A 6 7.66 2.67 -11.28
N ASP A 7 8.15 1.90 -12.26
CA ASP A 7 7.87 2.12 -13.69
C ASP A 7 6.36 2.14 -13.95
N ARG A 8 5.63 1.12 -13.47
CA ARG A 8 4.17 1.06 -13.61
C ARG A 8 3.45 2.25 -12.98
N LEU A 9 3.83 2.66 -11.77
CA LEU A 9 3.18 3.79 -11.09
C LEU A 9 3.45 5.12 -11.81
N LEU A 10 4.63 5.26 -12.42
CA LEU A 10 4.97 6.42 -13.23
C LEU A 10 4.20 6.43 -14.56
N ASP A 11 4.06 5.27 -15.21
CA ASP A 11 3.27 5.11 -16.43
C ASP A 11 1.79 5.47 -16.17
N GLU A 12 1.19 4.91 -15.10
CA GLU A 12 -0.19 5.23 -14.68
C GLU A 12 -0.38 6.72 -14.40
N MET A 13 0.58 7.37 -13.72
CA MET A 13 0.54 8.80 -13.44
C MET A 13 0.69 9.64 -14.71
N ALA A 14 1.51 9.21 -15.66
CA ALA A 14 1.71 9.89 -16.95
C ALA A 14 0.47 9.82 -17.84
N GLU A 15 -0.23 8.67 -17.85
CA GLU A 15 -1.49 8.47 -18.58
C GLU A 15 -2.61 9.39 -18.08
N GLU A 16 -2.68 9.65 -16.78
CA GLU A 16 -3.66 10.56 -16.18
C GLU A 16 -3.38 12.05 -16.48
N GLY A 17 -2.13 12.41 -16.76
CA GLY A 17 -1.72 13.77 -17.13
C GLY A 17 -1.68 14.77 -15.96
N ALA A 18 -1.42 16.04 -16.29
CA ALA A 18 -1.27 17.11 -15.29
C ALA A 18 -2.61 17.81 -14.95
N PRO A 19 -2.81 18.28 -13.71
CA PRO A 19 -1.87 18.21 -12.58
C PRO A 19 -1.86 16.83 -11.89
N ALA A 20 -0.67 16.32 -11.57
CA ALA A 20 -0.51 15.05 -10.87
C ALA A 20 0.10 15.25 -9.47
N ASP A 21 -0.43 14.52 -8.48
CA ASP A 21 0.13 14.45 -7.13
C ASP A 21 1.06 13.23 -7.01
N PHE A 22 2.37 13.49 -7.08
CA PHE A 22 3.40 12.46 -6.98
C PHE A 22 3.34 11.67 -5.66
N VAL A 23 2.99 12.34 -4.56
CA VAL A 23 2.96 11.69 -3.24
C VAL A 23 1.80 10.71 -3.18
N ALA A 24 0.62 11.11 -3.66
CA ALA A 24 -0.55 10.24 -3.70
C ALA A 24 -0.38 9.09 -4.70
N ARG A 25 0.21 9.36 -5.88
CA ARG A 25 0.27 8.41 -7.00
C ARG A 25 1.46 7.46 -6.98
N VAL A 26 2.61 7.88 -6.43
CA VAL A 26 3.85 7.08 -6.46
C VAL A 26 4.37 6.80 -5.06
N SER A 27 4.66 7.83 -4.26
CA SER A 27 5.35 7.66 -2.98
C SER A 27 4.54 6.87 -1.95
N SER A 28 3.23 7.13 -1.86
CA SER A 28 2.35 6.46 -0.90
C SER A 28 2.11 4.97 -1.22
N PRO A 29 1.80 4.57 -2.46
CA PRO A 29 1.58 3.15 -2.78
C PRO A 29 2.86 2.31 -2.87
N LEU A 30 4.02 2.90 -3.23
CA LEU A 30 5.24 2.15 -3.54
C LEU A 30 5.75 1.23 -2.40
N PRO A 31 5.97 1.71 -1.15
CA PRO A 31 6.55 0.88 -0.08
C PRO A 31 5.71 -0.36 0.24
N LEU A 32 4.40 -0.22 0.08
CA LEU A 32 3.45 -1.26 0.38
C LEU A 32 3.36 -2.32 -0.72
N ILE A 33 3.50 -1.92 -1.98
CA ILE A 33 3.53 -2.89 -3.08
C ILE A 33 4.83 -3.70 -3.01
N THR A 34 5.96 -3.05 -2.72
CA THR A 34 7.27 -3.71 -2.67
C THR A 34 7.44 -4.63 -1.47
N ILE A 35 6.88 -4.30 -0.28
CA ILE A 35 6.91 -5.21 0.87
C ILE A 35 6.13 -6.50 0.60
N CYS A 36 4.98 -6.43 -0.08
CA CYS A 36 4.22 -7.63 -0.46
C CYS A 36 4.97 -8.53 -1.44
N GLU A 37 5.78 -7.95 -2.34
CA GLU A 37 6.64 -8.74 -3.24
C GLU A 37 7.83 -9.38 -2.51
N ALA A 38 8.34 -8.74 -1.45
CA ALA A 38 9.48 -9.25 -0.69
C ALA A 38 9.12 -10.39 0.29
N LEU A 39 7.86 -10.46 0.72
CA LEU A 39 7.39 -11.41 1.74
C LEU A 39 6.82 -12.73 1.17
N ASP A 40 6.99 -12.98 -0.12
CA ASP A 40 6.50 -14.18 -0.84
C ASP A 40 5.01 -14.49 -0.62
N ILE A 41 4.21 -13.43 -0.44
CA ILE A 41 2.80 -13.51 -0.11
C ILE A 41 1.98 -13.93 -1.35
N PRO A 42 1.01 -14.87 -1.21
CA PRO A 42 0.12 -15.27 -2.30
C PRO A 42 -0.59 -14.07 -2.93
N GLU A 43 -0.69 -14.04 -4.26
CA GLU A 43 -1.23 -12.89 -4.99
C GLU A 43 -2.63 -12.49 -4.55
N ALA A 44 -3.48 -13.48 -4.24
CA ALA A 44 -4.85 -13.30 -3.77
C ALA A 44 -4.95 -12.51 -2.45
N ASP A 45 -3.94 -12.62 -1.57
CA ASP A 45 -3.95 -12.01 -0.24
C ASP A 45 -3.37 -10.59 -0.26
N ARG A 46 -2.63 -10.22 -1.31
CA ARG A 46 -1.95 -8.93 -1.41
C ARG A 46 -2.92 -7.74 -1.33
N PRO A 47 -4.07 -7.70 -2.03
CA PRO A 47 -5.01 -6.57 -1.90
C PRO A 47 -5.49 -6.37 -0.45
N TRP A 48 -5.79 -7.45 0.26
CA TRP A 48 -6.25 -7.41 1.65
C TRP A 48 -5.15 -6.90 2.59
N LEU A 49 -3.95 -7.48 2.50
CA LEU A 49 -2.78 -7.06 3.28
C LEU A 49 -2.42 -5.59 3.06
N ARG A 50 -2.47 -5.14 1.80
CA ARG A 50 -2.21 -3.74 1.45
C ARG A 50 -3.19 -2.81 2.17
N ALA A 51 -4.49 -3.09 2.06
CA ALA A 51 -5.51 -2.27 2.72
C ALA A 51 -5.28 -2.20 4.24
N HIS A 52 -5.04 -3.33 4.90
CA HIS A 52 -4.85 -3.39 6.36
C HIS A 52 -3.58 -2.68 6.81
N ALA A 53 -2.50 -2.81 6.05
CA ALA A 53 -1.26 -2.09 6.34
C ALA A 53 -1.42 -0.57 6.19
N MET A 54 -2.13 -0.08 5.16
CA MET A 54 -2.45 1.35 5.04
C MET A 54 -3.33 1.84 6.20
N THR A 55 -4.37 1.07 6.57
CA THR A 55 -5.22 1.39 7.72
C THR A 55 -4.42 1.43 9.02
N MET A 56 -3.48 0.51 9.23
CA MET A 56 -2.59 0.49 10.40
C MET A 56 -1.67 1.72 10.45
N MET A 57 -1.22 2.23 9.30
CA MET A 57 -0.37 3.43 9.21
C MET A 57 -1.16 4.75 9.38
N ASN A 58 -2.49 4.71 9.30
CA ASN A 58 -3.33 5.89 9.51
C ASN A 58 -3.53 6.18 11.01
N VAL A 59 -2.57 6.90 11.61
CA VAL A 59 -2.52 7.24 13.04
C VAL A 59 -3.33 8.49 13.44
N GLY A 60 -4.20 9.01 12.56
CA GLY A 60 -5.12 10.09 12.91
C GLY A 60 -6.12 9.69 14.01
N ALA A 61 -6.60 10.66 14.80
CA ALA A 61 -7.49 10.39 15.94
C ALA A 61 -8.78 9.64 15.55
N ALA A 62 -9.31 9.90 14.34
CA ALA A 62 -10.48 9.21 13.79
C ALA A 62 -10.19 7.76 13.32
N GLY A 63 -8.93 7.43 13.01
CA GLY A 63 -8.53 6.11 12.48
C GLY A 63 -7.99 5.14 13.53
N LYS A 64 -7.87 5.56 14.81
CA LYS A 64 -7.17 4.77 15.84
C LYS A 64 -7.78 3.40 16.09
N GLN A 65 -9.12 3.28 16.10
CA GLN A 65 -9.79 1.99 16.31
C GLN A 65 -9.60 1.05 15.10
N ASP A 66 -9.74 1.58 13.89
CA ASP A 66 -9.53 0.80 12.67
C ASP A 66 -8.07 0.36 12.53
N ALA A 67 -7.11 1.22 12.91
CA ALA A 67 -5.69 0.88 12.94
C ALA A 67 -5.38 -0.26 13.95
N VAL A 68 -6.02 -0.27 15.11
CA VAL A 68 -5.90 -1.35 16.11
C VAL A 68 -6.49 -2.65 15.56
N ARG A 69 -7.67 -2.61 14.94
CA ARG A 69 -8.30 -3.79 14.33
C ARG A 69 -7.43 -4.36 13.21
N ALA A 70 -7.00 -3.52 12.29
CA ALA A 70 -6.15 -3.93 11.18
C ALA A 70 -4.82 -4.56 11.66
N LYS A 71 -4.22 -4.00 12.72
CA LYS A 71 -3.04 -4.58 13.35
C LYS A 71 -3.29 -5.96 13.96
N ALA A 72 -4.45 -6.17 14.60
CA ALA A 72 -4.80 -7.46 15.18
C ALA A 72 -5.01 -8.53 14.10
N GLU A 73 -5.70 -8.17 13.02
CA GLU A 73 -5.96 -9.05 11.87
C GLU A 73 -4.67 -9.43 11.13
N LEU A 74 -3.78 -8.47 10.88
CA LEU A 74 -2.45 -8.73 10.31
C LEU A 74 -1.63 -9.70 11.19
N ARG A 75 -1.69 -9.55 12.52
CA ARG A 75 -0.99 -10.47 13.44
C ARG A 75 -1.59 -11.88 13.47
N GLY A 76 -2.86 -12.04 13.11
CA GLY A 76 -3.48 -13.36 13.01
C GLY A 76 -3.17 -14.09 11.70
N TYR A 77 -2.74 -13.33 10.68
CA TYR A 77 -2.39 -13.85 9.36
C TYR A 77 -0.96 -14.39 9.28
N PHE A 78 -0.01 -13.77 10.00
CA PHE A 78 1.37 -14.23 10.15
C PHE A 78 1.54 -15.18 11.34
#